data_AF-A0A2H0MJE5-F1
#
_entry.id   AF-A0A2H0MJE5-F1
#
_cell.length_a   1.000
_cell.length_b   1.000
_cell.length_c   1.000
_cell.angle_alpha   90.00
_cell.angle_beta   90.00
_cell.angle_gamma   90.00
#
_symmetry.space_group_name_H-M   'P 1'
#
loop_
_entity.id
_entity.type
_entity.pdbx_description
1 polymer ?
#
loop_
_entity_poly.entity_id
_entity_poly.type
_entity_poly.pdbx_seq_one_letter_code
_entity_poly.pdbx_strand_id
1 'polypeptide(L)'
;MEYSGFMAINPTQIEQVKNQIEILNNQLTLCQDKIKGAPVIEPKNNTPEQERARLIAIVHSQKKKLPAITRQVETLGKNDLQAAQVIDSLKAVDNLFKSMKSDIAQIVEDQYEAKLEMYKQEIFKSIDIVLDPIDLLIPNIRHEIAFLDKHYNLPVNAENSILPELNELVEELEEGEISLNDFFTGYGSGENRKRGYNELRAHKDIFSVFQFYENSPEAYWPISACYTEFCKTVEPFLNEYRSELELGKFLYQIRDKSRTINRMGDIFEFNDFMHQVVKKSSRKYSYRKEVKKIKSILSQFGEMRKTLIVYNQDEINRQLTELRTKYIEEGEIRRLNEFWAEAQELMDDGRLPFKRLEHLFEKLRAKDFNIIIQEKDADDLTIAITPHHEQKYGRDILERINIIIQEIDFWYPPDTKQLLFQSLSKTTEKIQADEPVDKKEFLVLMQGYDREIEANIRATYADRVRELNNVFTAFQKSFFTKLDRDRLEKRLEDKGIWDLITPMLKIVNKNLSVLSSGNQPLKKNVNKFKFLKAASDEMCQLLYDLAMQYFVLFPGVEGKSITNMVNILTAFNEFHDVNALWSAFSHYHKKTSLPNLAVNEKVIIQMTQNSRCRAHLKELFPDD
;
A
#
# COMPACT_ATOMS: atom_id res chain seq x y z
N MET A 1 11.74 -20.95 9.97
CA MET A 1 10.33 -21.17 10.39
C MET A 1 9.50 -20.55 9.30
N GLU A 2 8.88 -21.40 8.50
CA GLU A 2 8.07 -21.01 7.33
C GLU A 2 6.87 -20.21 7.84
N TYR A 3 6.77 -18.96 7.40
CA TYR A 3 5.63 -18.11 7.67
C TYR A 3 4.44 -18.70 6.90
N SER A 4 3.48 -19.24 7.65
CA SER A 4 2.15 -19.55 7.12
C SER A 4 1.49 -18.23 6.74
N GLY A 5 1.37 -17.97 5.44
CA GLY A 5 0.33 -17.09 4.97
C GLY A 5 -1.04 -17.64 5.38
N PHE A 6 -2.08 -16.82 5.22
CA PHE A 6 -3.43 -17.09 5.67
C PHE A 6 -3.98 -18.36 5.01
N MET A 7 -3.72 -19.52 5.62
CA MET A 7 -4.24 -20.80 5.15
C MET A 7 -5.66 -20.89 5.69
N ALA A 8 -6.63 -20.44 4.87
CA ALA A 8 -8.03 -20.45 5.27
C ALA A 8 -8.44 -21.87 5.69
N ILE A 9 -8.06 -22.88 4.92
CA ILE A 9 -8.42 -24.28 5.21
C ILE A 9 -7.14 -25.13 5.25
N ASN A 10 -6.91 -25.86 6.35
CA ASN A 10 -5.77 -26.77 6.48
C ASN A 10 -5.84 -27.89 5.43
N PRO A 11 -4.71 -28.40 4.88
CA PRO A 11 -4.67 -29.52 3.93
C PRO A 11 -5.53 -30.72 4.29
N THR A 12 -5.64 -31.00 5.59
CA THR A 12 -6.42 -32.13 6.12
C THR A 12 -7.93 -31.87 6.00
N GLN A 13 -8.36 -30.62 6.19
CA GLN A 13 -9.75 -30.18 6.00
C GLN A 13 -10.12 -30.12 4.50
N ILE A 14 -9.18 -29.76 3.62
CA ILE A 14 -9.40 -29.79 2.16
C ILE A 14 -9.71 -31.21 1.69
N GLU A 15 -8.96 -32.21 2.16
CA GLU A 15 -9.22 -33.61 1.83
C GLU A 15 -10.56 -34.10 2.40
N GLN A 16 -10.93 -33.65 3.61
CA GLN A 16 -12.27 -33.91 4.15
C GLN A 16 -13.36 -33.33 3.25
N VAL A 17 -13.23 -32.06 2.83
CA VAL A 17 -14.19 -31.42 1.93
C VAL A 17 -14.27 -32.14 0.58
N LYS A 18 -13.14 -32.55 -0.01
CA LYS A 18 -13.12 -33.33 -1.26
C LYS A 18 -13.89 -34.63 -1.14
N ASN A 19 -13.66 -35.38 -0.06
CA ASN A 19 -14.39 -36.62 0.22
C ASN A 19 -15.90 -36.36 0.35
N GLN A 20 -16.31 -35.28 1.01
CA GLN A 20 -17.72 -34.93 1.14
C GLN A 20 -18.36 -34.50 -0.18
N ILE A 21 -17.64 -33.79 -1.05
CA ILE A 21 -18.11 -33.46 -2.41
C ILE A 21 -18.35 -34.74 -3.23
N GLU A 22 -17.50 -35.76 -3.08
CA GLU A 22 -17.70 -37.06 -3.72
C GLU A 22 -18.93 -37.80 -3.18
N ILE A 23 -19.11 -37.80 -1.85
CA ILE A 23 -20.32 -38.34 -1.20
C ILE A 23 -21.57 -37.62 -1.73
N LEU A 24 -21.55 -36.30 -1.79
CA LEU A 24 -22.64 -35.49 -2.32
C LEU A 24 -22.96 -35.81 -3.78
N ASN A 25 -21.94 -36.00 -4.62
CA ASN A 25 -22.12 -36.42 -6.01
C ASN A 25 -22.83 -37.78 -6.11
N ASN A 26 -22.49 -38.72 -5.22
CA ASN A 26 -23.14 -40.03 -5.13
C ASN A 26 -24.59 -39.88 -4.66
N GLN A 27 -24.88 -39.06 -3.65
CA GLN A 27 -26.25 -38.83 -3.18
C GLN A 27 -27.14 -38.17 -4.23
N LEU A 28 -26.63 -37.20 -5.00
CA LEU A 28 -27.34 -36.63 -6.14
C LEU A 28 -27.61 -37.65 -7.24
N THR A 29 -26.70 -38.61 -7.44
CA THR A 29 -26.91 -39.73 -8.39
C THR A 29 -28.05 -40.63 -7.93
N LEU A 30 -28.05 -41.02 -6.65
CA LEU A 30 -29.09 -41.85 -6.06
C LEU A 30 -30.46 -41.14 -6.10
N CYS A 31 -30.50 -39.84 -5.81
CA CYS A 31 -31.69 -39.01 -5.95
C CYS A 31 -32.21 -39.01 -7.40
N GLN A 32 -31.31 -38.80 -8.38
CA GLN A 32 -31.65 -38.84 -9.80
C GLN A 32 -32.22 -40.21 -10.22
N ASP A 33 -31.61 -41.31 -9.77
CA ASP A 33 -32.07 -42.66 -10.11
C ASP A 33 -33.40 -43.01 -9.43
N LYS A 34 -33.62 -42.49 -8.21
CA LYS A 34 -34.92 -42.60 -7.54
C LYS A 34 -36.01 -41.87 -8.33
N ILE A 35 -35.74 -40.67 -8.83
CA ILE A 35 -36.67 -39.92 -9.70
C ILE A 35 -36.94 -40.68 -11.00
N LYS A 36 -35.92 -41.30 -11.62
CA LYS A 36 -36.09 -42.14 -12.82
C LYS A 36 -36.97 -43.36 -12.56
N GLY A 37 -36.86 -43.98 -11.38
CA GLY A 37 -37.61 -45.18 -11.00
C GLY A 37 -38.93 -44.94 -10.29
N ALA A 38 -39.31 -43.68 -10.01
CA ALA A 38 -40.53 -43.36 -9.29
C ALA A 38 -41.77 -43.77 -10.13
N PRO A 39 -42.74 -44.52 -9.57
CA PRO A 39 -43.92 -44.95 -10.31
C PRO A 39 -44.91 -43.80 -10.56
N VAL A 40 -44.92 -42.79 -9.68
CA VAL A 40 -45.76 -41.59 -9.78
C VAL A 40 -44.86 -40.37 -9.69
N ILE A 41 -45.08 -39.41 -10.60
CA ILE A 41 -44.47 -38.08 -10.61
C ILE A 41 -45.63 -37.11 -10.76
N GLU A 42 -45.75 -36.16 -9.84
CA GLU A 42 -46.83 -35.18 -9.88
C GLU A 42 -46.54 -34.15 -10.99
N PRO A 43 -47.42 -34.04 -11.99
CA PRO A 43 -47.28 -33.06 -13.05
C PRO A 43 -47.72 -31.67 -12.56
N LYS A 44 -46.82 -30.67 -12.59
CA LYS A 44 -47.20 -29.26 -12.38
C LYS A 44 -48.00 -28.72 -13.56
N ASN A 45 -47.30 -28.40 -14.65
CA ASN A 45 -47.86 -27.83 -15.89
C ASN A 45 -47.52 -28.68 -17.14
N ASN A 46 -46.86 -29.82 -16.96
CA ASN A 46 -46.30 -30.67 -18.02
C ASN A 46 -46.84 -32.11 -17.90
N THR A 47 -46.55 -33.00 -18.85
CA THR A 47 -46.81 -34.44 -18.64
C THR A 47 -45.85 -35.01 -17.57
N PRO A 48 -46.21 -36.12 -16.88
CA PRO A 48 -45.34 -36.74 -15.88
C PRO A 48 -43.92 -37.08 -16.40
N GLU A 49 -43.80 -37.46 -17.67
CA GLU A 49 -42.51 -37.75 -18.32
C GLU A 49 -41.69 -36.48 -18.59
N GLN A 50 -42.35 -35.39 -18.99
CA GLN A 50 -41.72 -34.10 -19.19
C GLN A 50 -41.27 -33.48 -17.86
N GLU A 51 -42.08 -33.61 -16.81
CA GLU A 51 -41.70 -33.17 -15.47
C GLU A 51 -40.56 -34.02 -14.92
N ARG A 52 -40.58 -35.34 -15.11
CA ARG A 52 -39.45 -36.22 -14.76
C ARG A 52 -38.16 -35.80 -15.46
N ALA A 53 -38.23 -35.48 -16.76
CA ALA A 53 -37.07 -34.99 -17.51
C ALA A 53 -36.56 -33.64 -16.97
N ARG A 54 -37.47 -32.72 -16.60
CA ARG A 54 -37.13 -31.45 -15.96
C ARG A 54 -36.43 -31.64 -14.61
N LEU A 55 -36.98 -32.47 -13.73
CA LEU A 55 -36.40 -32.76 -12.41
C LEU A 55 -35.00 -33.39 -12.53
N ILE A 56 -34.83 -34.34 -13.46
CA ILE A 56 -33.52 -34.93 -13.77
C ILE A 56 -32.54 -33.86 -14.29
N ALA A 57 -33.00 -32.93 -15.13
CA ALA A 57 -32.16 -31.85 -15.64
C ALA A 57 -31.70 -30.90 -14.52
N ILE A 58 -32.57 -30.61 -13.54
CA ILE A 58 -32.22 -29.81 -12.34
C ILE A 58 -31.13 -30.52 -11.52
N VAL A 59 -31.33 -31.79 -11.17
CA VAL A 59 -30.32 -32.57 -10.41
C VAL A 59 -29.01 -32.68 -11.19
N HIS A 60 -29.07 -32.90 -12.50
CA HIS A 60 -27.89 -32.96 -13.35
C HIS A 60 -27.16 -31.61 -13.44
N SER A 61 -27.90 -30.50 -13.49
CA SER A 61 -27.35 -29.14 -13.44
C SER A 61 -26.59 -28.90 -12.14
N GLN A 62 -27.16 -29.31 -11.00
CA GLN A 62 -26.50 -29.22 -9.70
C GLN A 62 -25.22 -30.07 -9.63
N LYS A 63 -25.24 -31.30 -10.15
CA LYS A 63 -24.03 -32.13 -10.26
C LYS A 63 -22.91 -31.47 -11.09
N LYS A 64 -23.25 -30.75 -12.17
CA LYS A 64 -22.25 -30.02 -12.98
C LYS A 64 -21.55 -28.88 -12.24
N LYS A 65 -22.13 -28.39 -11.14
CA LYS A 65 -21.53 -27.33 -10.31
C LYS A 65 -20.49 -27.87 -9.32
N LEU A 66 -20.54 -29.16 -8.96
CA LEU A 66 -19.63 -29.76 -7.98
C LEU A 66 -18.13 -29.61 -8.30
N PRO A 67 -17.66 -29.80 -9.57
CA PRO A 67 -16.25 -29.58 -9.89
C PRO A 67 -15.80 -28.13 -9.71
N ALA A 68 -16.70 -27.16 -9.88
CA ALA A 68 -16.40 -25.76 -9.62
C ALA A 68 -16.20 -25.51 -8.12
N ILE A 69 -17.00 -26.16 -7.26
CA ILE A 69 -16.85 -26.11 -5.80
C ILE A 69 -15.50 -26.70 -5.39
N THR A 70 -15.12 -27.87 -5.93
CA THR A 70 -13.81 -28.48 -5.65
C THR A 70 -12.66 -27.54 -6.00
N ARG A 71 -12.70 -26.87 -7.15
CA ARG A 71 -11.67 -25.89 -7.55
C ARG A 71 -11.61 -24.68 -6.62
N GLN A 72 -12.75 -24.20 -6.15
CA GLN A 72 -12.80 -23.08 -5.19
C GLN A 72 -12.18 -23.50 -3.84
N VAL A 73 -12.52 -24.69 -3.33
CA VAL A 73 -11.95 -25.22 -2.09
C VAL A 73 -10.45 -25.51 -2.20
N GLU A 74 -9.98 -26.04 -3.33
CA GLU A 74 -8.54 -26.21 -3.56
C GLU A 74 -7.79 -24.88 -3.62
N THR A 75 -8.46 -23.83 -4.09
CA THR A 75 -7.91 -22.49 -4.09
C THR A 75 -7.77 -21.99 -2.66
N LEU A 76 -8.81 -22.16 -1.82
CA LEU A 76 -8.82 -21.83 -0.38
C LEU A 76 -7.69 -22.51 0.43
N GLY A 77 -7.11 -23.58 -0.09
CA GLY A 77 -5.98 -24.28 0.50
C GLY A 77 -4.59 -23.74 0.22
N LYS A 78 -4.48 -22.68 -0.59
CA LYS A 78 -3.18 -22.09 -0.95
C LYS A 78 -2.72 -21.11 0.13
N ASN A 79 -1.43 -21.15 0.44
CA ASN A 79 -0.83 -20.34 1.50
C ASN A 79 -0.78 -18.83 1.21
N ASP A 80 -0.98 -18.41 -0.04
CA ASP A 80 -0.76 -17.01 -0.48
C ASP A 80 -2.05 -16.31 -0.94
N LEU A 81 -3.22 -16.74 -0.47
CA LEU A 81 -4.46 -16.05 -0.81
C LEU A 81 -4.63 -14.77 0.01
N GLN A 82 -5.05 -13.71 -0.66
CA GLN A 82 -5.58 -12.53 0.02
C GLN A 82 -6.93 -12.86 0.65
N ALA A 83 -7.22 -12.29 1.82
CA ALA A 83 -8.49 -12.53 2.51
C ALA A 83 -9.72 -12.21 1.64
N ALA A 84 -9.66 -11.18 0.78
CA ALA A 84 -10.72 -10.89 -0.19
C ALA A 84 -11.01 -12.07 -1.14
N GLN A 85 -9.97 -12.71 -1.67
CA GLN A 85 -10.10 -13.88 -2.55
C GLN A 85 -10.67 -15.09 -1.80
N VAL A 86 -10.26 -15.27 -0.53
CA VAL A 86 -10.84 -16.29 0.35
C VAL A 86 -12.34 -16.06 0.49
N ILE A 87 -12.76 -14.84 0.84
CA ILE A 87 -14.17 -14.49 1.03
C ILE A 87 -14.99 -14.68 -0.25
N ASP A 88 -14.51 -14.25 -1.40
CA ASP A 88 -15.21 -14.42 -2.67
C ASP A 88 -15.42 -15.91 -3.00
N SER A 89 -14.40 -16.72 -2.78
CA SER A 89 -14.51 -18.18 -2.91
C SER A 89 -15.53 -18.76 -1.92
N LEU A 90 -15.57 -18.30 -0.67
CA LEU A 90 -16.55 -18.76 0.33
C LEU A 90 -17.98 -18.35 -0.05
N LYS A 91 -18.23 -17.09 -0.42
CA LYS A 91 -19.54 -16.61 -0.91
C LYS A 91 -20.00 -17.39 -2.14
N ALA A 92 -19.09 -17.71 -3.06
CA ALA A 92 -19.41 -18.49 -4.24
C ALA A 92 -19.83 -19.93 -3.87
N VAL A 93 -19.10 -20.57 -2.95
CA VAL A 93 -19.42 -21.92 -2.46
C VAL A 93 -20.75 -21.94 -1.72
N ASP A 94 -20.99 -20.99 -0.81
CA ASP A 94 -22.23 -20.85 -0.05
C ASP A 94 -23.45 -20.65 -0.98
N ASN A 95 -23.37 -19.72 -1.93
CA ASN A 95 -24.45 -19.48 -2.90
C ASN A 95 -24.76 -20.72 -3.75
N LEU A 96 -23.74 -21.48 -4.16
CA LEU A 96 -23.95 -22.72 -4.91
C LEU A 96 -24.68 -23.76 -4.08
N PHE A 97 -24.33 -23.89 -2.80
CA PHE A 97 -24.97 -24.83 -1.88
C PHE A 97 -26.36 -24.40 -1.45
N LYS A 98 -26.61 -23.12 -1.19
CA LYS A 98 -27.96 -22.60 -0.92
C LYS A 98 -28.90 -22.82 -2.10
N SER A 99 -28.44 -22.55 -3.33
CA SER A 99 -29.18 -22.89 -4.55
C SER A 99 -29.46 -24.39 -4.65
N MET A 100 -28.49 -25.24 -4.33
CA MET A 100 -28.67 -26.69 -4.36
C MET A 100 -29.67 -27.17 -3.31
N LYS A 101 -29.59 -26.67 -2.07
CA LYS A 101 -30.56 -26.97 -1.01
C LYS A 101 -31.97 -26.56 -1.41
N SER A 102 -32.14 -25.35 -1.94
CA SER A 102 -33.43 -24.83 -2.41
C SER A 102 -34.02 -25.69 -3.53
N ASP A 103 -33.24 -26.03 -4.55
CA ASP A 103 -33.72 -26.84 -5.68
C ASP A 103 -34.13 -28.25 -5.22
N ILE A 104 -33.33 -28.88 -4.34
CA ILE A 104 -33.62 -30.21 -3.81
C ILE A 104 -34.84 -30.18 -2.89
N ALA A 105 -34.96 -29.18 -2.01
CA ALA A 105 -36.14 -29.00 -1.17
C ALA A 105 -37.41 -28.88 -2.01
N GLN A 106 -37.38 -28.04 -3.04
CA GLN A 106 -38.53 -27.86 -3.94
C GLN A 106 -38.88 -29.15 -4.67
N ILE A 107 -37.90 -29.92 -5.15
CA ILE A 107 -38.14 -31.23 -5.78
C ILE A 107 -38.85 -32.18 -4.81
N VAL A 108 -38.41 -32.23 -3.55
CA VAL A 108 -39.00 -33.14 -2.56
C VAL A 108 -40.41 -32.71 -2.17
N GLU A 109 -40.64 -31.40 -2.01
CA GLU A 109 -41.97 -30.84 -1.74
C GLU A 109 -42.94 -31.10 -2.90
N ASP A 110 -42.49 -30.83 -4.13
CA ASP A 110 -43.27 -31.03 -5.35
C ASP A 110 -43.57 -32.52 -5.63
N GLN A 111 -42.76 -33.43 -5.08
CA GLN A 111 -42.80 -34.86 -5.40
C GLN A 111 -42.88 -35.71 -4.13
N TYR A 112 -43.76 -35.35 -3.20
CA TYR A 112 -43.89 -36.04 -1.91
C TYR A 112 -44.12 -37.55 -2.07
N GLU A 113 -44.86 -37.99 -3.10
CA GLU A 113 -45.11 -39.42 -3.38
C GLU A 113 -43.85 -40.20 -3.81
N ALA A 114 -42.82 -39.52 -4.33
CA ALA A 114 -41.57 -40.15 -4.74
C ALA A 114 -40.66 -40.56 -3.57
N LYS A 115 -41.04 -40.19 -2.32
CA LYS A 115 -40.33 -40.51 -1.06
C LYS A 115 -38.85 -40.09 -1.08
N LEU A 116 -38.60 -38.84 -1.48
CA LEU A 116 -37.25 -38.28 -1.65
C LEU A 116 -36.63 -37.72 -0.36
N GLU A 117 -37.38 -37.66 0.75
CA GLU A 117 -36.94 -36.98 1.99
C GLU A 117 -35.61 -37.50 2.56
N MET A 118 -35.37 -38.81 2.52
CA MET A 118 -34.10 -39.39 2.99
C MET A 118 -32.90 -38.90 2.17
N TYR A 119 -33.07 -38.74 0.84
CA TYR A 119 -32.00 -38.23 -0.02
C TYR A 119 -31.76 -36.75 0.22
N LYS A 120 -32.81 -35.96 0.45
CA LYS A 120 -32.69 -34.56 0.85
C LYS A 120 -31.87 -34.41 2.13
N GLN A 121 -32.18 -35.20 3.16
CA GLN A 121 -31.44 -35.17 4.44
C GLN A 121 -29.95 -35.50 4.27
N GLU A 122 -29.61 -36.54 3.52
CA GLU A 122 -28.21 -36.93 3.29
C GLU A 122 -27.45 -35.92 2.41
N ILE A 123 -28.12 -35.34 1.40
CA ILE A 123 -27.58 -34.25 0.60
C ILE A 123 -27.29 -33.04 1.50
N PHE A 124 -28.25 -32.63 2.34
CA PHE A 124 -28.12 -31.46 3.20
C PHE A 124 -26.99 -31.65 4.21
N LYS A 125 -26.94 -32.81 4.86
CA LYS A 125 -25.86 -33.16 5.78
C LYS A 125 -24.48 -33.12 5.12
N SER A 126 -24.36 -33.62 3.89
CA SER A 126 -23.09 -33.56 3.15
C SER A 126 -22.69 -32.12 2.82
N ILE A 127 -23.67 -31.27 2.50
CA ILE A 127 -23.45 -29.83 2.28
C ILE A 127 -23.00 -29.16 3.58
N ASP A 128 -23.64 -29.43 4.70
CA ASP A 128 -23.31 -28.83 6.01
C ASP A 128 -21.87 -29.15 6.41
N ILE A 129 -21.42 -30.41 6.26
CA ILE A 129 -20.03 -30.80 6.56
C ILE A 129 -19.02 -30.11 5.63
N VAL A 130 -19.40 -29.77 4.40
CA VAL A 130 -18.55 -28.99 3.48
C VAL A 130 -18.49 -27.52 3.88
N LEU A 131 -19.57 -26.99 4.45
CA LEU A 131 -19.67 -25.62 4.93
C LEU A 131 -19.07 -25.43 6.35
N ASP A 132 -18.95 -26.47 7.16
CA ASP A 132 -18.33 -26.42 8.51
C ASP A 132 -16.94 -25.72 8.51
N PRO A 133 -16.01 -26.00 7.58
CA PRO A 133 -14.73 -25.28 7.52
C PRO A 133 -14.84 -23.83 7.01
N ILE A 134 -15.97 -23.44 6.39
CA ILE A 134 -16.24 -22.08 5.87
C ILE A 134 -16.60 -21.10 6.99
N ASP A 135 -16.94 -21.60 8.18
CA ASP A 135 -17.21 -20.81 9.38
C ASP A 135 -16.09 -19.90 9.84
N LEU A 136 -14.87 -19.94 9.28
CA LEU A 136 -13.72 -19.12 9.69
C LEU A 136 -13.99 -17.61 9.76
N LEU A 137 -14.97 -17.10 9.01
CA LEU A 137 -15.40 -15.70 9.09
C LEU A 137 -16.19 -15.41 10.37
N ILE A 138 -16.99 -16.37 10.85
CA ILE A 138 -17.89 -16.21 11.98
C ILE A 138 -17.12 -15.97 13.29
N PRO A 139 -16.05 -16.69 13.67
CA PRO A 139 -15.24 -16.37 14.84
C PRO A 139 -14.65 -14.94 14.81
N ASN A 140 -14.22 -14.45 13.65
CA ASN A 140 -13.70 -13.09 13.51
C ASN A 140 -14.82 -12.05 13.69
N ILE A 141 -15.98 -12.30 13.07
CA ILE A 141 -17.19 -11.48 13.24
C ILE A 141 -17.64 -11.49 14.71
N ARG A 142 -17.68 -12.66 15.37
CA ARG A 142 -18.02 -12.81 16.80
C ARG A 142 -17.02 -12.07 17.69
N HIS A 143 -15.74 -11.99 17.29
CA HIS A 143 -14.77 -11.15 17.99
C HIS A 143 -15.11 -9.65 17.86
N GLU A 144 -15.43 -9.19 16.65
CA GLU A 144 -15.86 -7.81 16.43
C GLU A 144 -17.15 -7.51 17.22
N ILE A 145 -18.09 -8.45 17.26
CA ILE A 145 -19.31 -8.36 18.09
C ILE A 145 -18.95 -8.26 19.58
N ALA A 146 -17.97 -9.02 20.08
CA ALA A 146 -17.52 -8.90 21.46
C ALA A 146 -16.86 -7.54 21.76
N PHE A 147 -16.21 -6.93 20.77
CA PHE A 147 -15.72 -5.55 20.88
C PHE A 147 -16.88 -4.55 20.93
N LEU A 148 -17.88 -4.70 20.06
CA LEU A 148 -19.11 -3.91 20.06
C LEU A 148 -19.88 -4.06 21.37
N ASP A 149 -19.95 -5.27 21.92
CA ASP A 149 -20.58 -5.57 23.19
C ASP A 149 -19.97 -4.74 24.32
N LYS A 150 -18.63 -4.71 24.42
CA LYS A 150 -17.94 -3.83 25.37
C LYS A 150 -18.25 -2.35 25.15
N HIS A 151 -18.35 -1.90 23.90
CA HIS A 151 -18.67 -0.51 23.57
C HIS A 151 -20.09 -0.11 24.00
N TYR A 152 -21.08 -0.96 23.73
CA TYR A 152 -22.49 -0.69 24.04
C TYR A 152 -22.88 -0.98 25.49
N ASN A 153 -22.08 -1.76 26.22
CA ASN A 153 -22.23 -1.94 27.68
C ASN A 153 -21.97 -0.65 28.47
N LEU A 154 -21.37 0.38 27.86
CA LEU A 154 -21.27 1.71 28.46
C LEU A 154 -22.65 2.39 28.47
N PRO A 155 -23.13 2.91 29.61
CA PRO A 155 -24.49 3.48 29.73
C PRO A 155 -24.81 4.57 28.72
N VAL A 156 -23.81 5.33 28.27
CA VAL A 156 -23.93 6.40 27.27
C VAL A 156 -24.31 5.86 25.88
N ASN A 157 -24.00 4.60 25.60
CA ASN A 157 -24.16 3.97 24.29
C ASN A 157 -25.33 2.97 24.25
N ALA A 158 -25.85 2.54 25.41
CA ALA A 158 -26.81 1.45 25.54
C ALA A 158 -28.13 1.64 24.77
N GLU A 159 -28.69 2.85 24.75
CA GLU A 159 -29.97 3.15 24.08
C GLU A 159 -29.92 2.98 22.55
N ASN A 160 -28.73 2.87 21.97
CA ASN A 160 -28.52 2.77 20.52
C ASN A 160 -27.79 1.48 20.14
N SER A 161 -27.88 0.46 21.00
CA SER A 161 -27.22 -0.81 20.75
C SER A 161 -27.82 -1.51 19.54
N ILE A 162 -26.95 -1.88 18.60
CA ILE A 162 -27.28 -2.74 17.45
C ILE A 162 -27.17 -4.23 17.78
N LEU A 163 -26.68 -4.59 18.97
CA LEU A 163 -26.36 -5.97 19.33
C LEU A 163 -27.54 -6.94 19.21
N PRO A 164 -28.80 -6.57 19.54
CA PRO A 164 -29.92 -7.49 19.39
C PRO A 164 -30.12 -7.93 17.93
N GLU A 165 -30.14 -6.97 16.99
CA GLU A 165 -30.30 -7.24 15.56
C GLU A 165 -29.08 -7.94 14.98
N LEU A 166 -27.88 -7.60 15.47
CA LEU A 166 -26.63 -8.24 15.04
C LEU A 166 -26.55 -9.69 15.50
N ASN A 167 -26.98 -10.00 16.73
CA ASN A 167 -27.01 -11.37 17.25
C ASN A 167 -28.05 -12.21 16.52
N GLU A 168 -29.26 -11.67 16.29
CA GLU A 168 -30.28 -12.33 15.48
C GLU A 168 -29.75 -12.66 14.07
N LEU A 169 -29.07 -11.70 13.43
CA LEU A 169 -28.48 -11.90 12.10
C LEU A 169 -27.40 -12.99 12.08
N VAL A 170 -26.59 -13.10 13.14
CA VAL A 170 -25.59 -14.18 13.23
C VAL A 170 -26.25 -15.52 13.55
N GLU A 171 -27.26 -15.56 14.41
CA GLU A 171 -28.03 -16.77 14.70
C GLU A 171 -28.69 -17.31 13.42
N GLU A 172 -29.34 -16.44 12.63
CA GLU A 172 -29.93 -16.81 11.33
C GLU A 172 -28.89 -17.36 10.34
N LEU A 173 -27.64 -16.86 10.38
CA LEU A 173 -26.55 -17.37 9.55
C LEU A 173 -26.06 -18.74 10.05
N GLU A 174 -25.85 -18.88 11.37
CA GLU A 174 -25.40 -20.12 12.02
C GLU A 174 -26.44 -21.25 11.88
N GLU A 175 -27.73 -20.92 11.87
CA GLU A 175 -28.83 -21.85 11.62
C GLU A 175 -29.05 -22.14 10.13
N GLY A 176 -28.34 -21.43 9.24
CA GLY A 176 -28.39 -21.62 7.79
C GLY A 176 -29.67 -21.09 7.12
N GLU A 177 -30.39 -20.19 7.79
CA GLU A 177 -31.60 -19.55 7.26
C GLU A 177 -31.26 -18.52 6.18
N ILE A 178 -30.12 -17.82 6.34
CA ILE A 178 -29.64 -16.79 5.42
C ILE A 178 -28.29 -17.18 4.79
N SER A 179 -27.97 -16.60 3.62
CA SER A 179 -26.64 -16.80 2.99
C SER A 179 -25.63 -15.85 3.60
N LEU A 180 -24.34 -16.11 3.37
CA LEU A 180 -23.28 -15.13 3.66
C LEU A 180 -23.53 -13.80 2.94
N ASN A 181 -24.09 -13.83 1.72
CA ASN A 181 -24.42 -12.59 1.02
C ASN A 181 -25.53 -11.81 1.74
N ASP A 182 -26.63 -12.50 2.09
CA ASP A 182 -27.74 -11.93 2.85
C ASP A 182 -27.27 -11.38 4.20
N PHE A 183 -26.35 -12.08 4.87
CA PHE A 183 -25.72 -11.63 6.11
C PHE A 183 -24.98 -10.31 5.92
N PHE A 184 -24.10 -10.19 4.90
CA PHE A 184 -23.34 -8.96 4.70
C PHE A 184 -24.18 -7.78 4.20
N THR A 185 -25.13 -8.02 3.29
CA THR A 185 -25.89 -6.95 2.60
C THR A 185 -27.26 -6.66 3.19
N GLY A 186 -27.77 -7.55 4.04
CA GLY A 186 -29.15 -7.57 4.48
C GLY A 186 -30.06 -8.22 3.44
N TYR A 187 -31.30 -8.49 3.83
CA TYR A 187 -32.30 -9.17 3.02
C TYR A 187 -33.72 -8.66 3.33
N GLY A 188 -34.69 -9.06 2.50
CA GLY A 188 -36.07 -8.55 2.56
C GLY A 188 -36.29 -7.26 1.75
N SER A 189 -37.51 -6.73 1.75
CA SER A 189 -37.88 -5.54 0.98
C SER A 189 -38.89 -4.65 1.71
N GLY A 190 -38.85 -3.34 1.41
CA GLY A 190 -39.75 -2.34 1.99
C GLY A 190 -39.57 -2.20 3.51
N GLU A 191 -40.68 -2.17 4.24
CA GLU A 191 -40.69 -2.08 5.71
C GLU A 191 -40.15 -3.34 6.41
N ASN A 192 -40.04 -4.46 5.70
CA ASN A 192 -39.52 -5.74 6.21
C ASN A 192 -38.04 -5.96 5.88
N ARG A 193 -37.30 -4.92 5.46
CA ARG A 193 -35.87 -5.04 5.18
C ARG A 193 -35.10 -5.19 6.50
N LYS A 194 -34.43 -6.33 6.66
CA LYS A 194 -33.43 -6.52 7.72
C LYS A 194 -32.09 -5.93 7.28
N ARG A 195 -31.40 -5.24 8.19
CA ARG A 195 -30.10 -4.64 7.90
C ARG A 195 -29.01 -5.72 7.90
N GLY A 196 -28.06 -5.59 6.99
CA GLY A 196 -26.90 -6.48 6.94
C GLY A 196 -25.81 -6.10 7.93
N TYR A 197 -24.89 -7.03 8.16
CA TYR A 197 -23.71 -6.86 9.00
C TYR A 197 -22.93 -5.59 8.66
N ASN A 198 -22.73 -5.29 7.37
CA ASN A 198 -21.98 -4.11 6.93
C ASN A 198 -22.65 -2.79 7.34
N GLU A 199 -23.98 -2.74 7.34
CA GLU A 199 -24.75 -1.57 7.76
C GLU A 199 -24.76 -1.44 9.29
N LEU A 200 -24.96 -2.56 9.99
CA LEU A 200 -24.98 -2.61 11.44
C LEU A 200 -23.62 -2.23 12.04
N ARG A 201 -22.52 -2.85 11.59
CA ARG A 201 -21.18 -2.63 12.16
C ARG A 201 -20.69 -1.18 12.02
N ALA A 202 -21.10 -0.50 10.95
CA ALA A 202 -20.74 0.88 10.70
C ALA A 202 -21.71 1.88 11.35
N HIS A 203 -22.70 1.40 12.09
CA HIS A 203 -23.64 2.25 12.80
C HIS A 203 -22.87 3.19 13.74
N LYS A 204 -23.13 4.49 13.60
CA LYS A 204 -22.46 5.58 14.34
C LYS A 204 -20.95 5.64 14.17
N ASP A 205 -20.46 5.25 12.99
CA ASP A 205 -19.06 5.40 12.59
C ASP A 205 -18.06 4.66 13.51
N ILE A 206 -18.52 3.58 14.18
CA ILE A 206 -17.67 2.75 15.04
C ILE A 206 -16.61 2.04 14.18
N PHE A 207 -17.05 1.41 13.10
CA PHE A 207 -16.22 0.84 12.05
C PHE A 207 -16.52 1.50 10.71
N SER A 208 -15.56 1.43 9.80
CA SER A 208 -15.77 1.97 8.47
C SER A 208 -16.60 1.04 7.60
N VAL A 209 -17.54 1.58 6.83
CA VAL A 209 -18.29 0.84 5.80
C VAL A 209 -17.37 0.27 4.70
N PHE A 210 -16.21 0.90 4.49
CA PHE A 210 -15.22 0.49 3.49
C PHE A 210 -14.21 -0.52 4.01
N GLN A 211 -14.17 -0.75 5.32
CA GLN A 211 -13.46 -1.86 5.92
C GLN A 211 -14.32 -3.11 5.78
N PHE A 212 -13.75 -4.26 5.41
CA PHE A 212 -14.54 -5.48 5.27
C PHE A 212 -14.94 -6.11 6.63
N TYR A 213 -13.98 -6.39 7.52
CA TYR A 213 -14.19 -6.64 8.96
C TYR A 213 -12.92 -6.29 9.75
N GLU A 214 -12.99 -6.25 11.08
CA GLU A 214 -11.83 -6.13 11.96
C GLU A 214 -11.15 -7.50 12.16
N ASN A 215 -9.83 -7.59 11.94
CA ASN A 215 -9.14 -8.87 12.15
C ASN A 215 -9.17 -9.26 13.63
N SER A 216 -9.01 -10.55 13.92
CA SER A 216 -8.82 -11.02 15.28
C SER A 216 -7.55 -10.41 15.91
N PRO A 217 -7.50 -10.19 17.24
CA PRO A 217 -6.32 -9.66 17.93
C PRO A 217 -5.07 -10.48 17.66
N GLU A 218 -5.21 -11.80 17.54
CA GLU A 218 -4.12 -12.73 17.27
C GLU A 218 -3.51 -12.51 15.89
N ALA A 219 -4.31 -12.10 14.90
CA ALA A 219 -3.83 -11.78 13.55
C ALA A 219 -2.91 -10.55 13.53
N TYR A 220 -3.02 -9.65 14.53
CA TYR A 220 -2.12 -8.50 14.67
C TYR A 220 -0.79 -8.84 15.31
N TRP A 221 -0.65 -10.01 15.96
CA TRP A 221 0.56 -10.35 16.68
C TRP A 221 1.83 -10.37 15.81
N PRO A 222 1.84 -10.97 14.59
CA PRO A 222 3.02 -10.96 13.72
C PRO A 222 3.44 -9.55 13.30
N ILE A 223 2.49 -8.71 12.89
CA ILE A 223 2.79 -7.34 12.45
C ILE A 223 3.21 -6.46 13.64
N SER A 224 2.62 -6.65 14.83
CA SER A 224 3.03 -5.97 16.06
C SER A 224 4.43 -6.42 16.52
N ALA A 225 4.77 -7.70 16.37
CA ALA A 225 6.11 -8.21 16.64
C ALA A 225 7.14 -7.61 15.67
N CYS A 226 6.79 -7.50 14.37
CA CYS A 226 7.61 -6.84 13.35
C CYS A 226 7.87 -5.37 13.70
N TYR A 227 6.83 -4.61 14.07
CA TYR A 227 6.97 -3.23 14.57
C TYR A 227 7.83 -3.14 15.83
N THR A 228 7.66 -4.08 16.77
CA THR A 228 8.48 -4.14 17.99
C THR A 228 9.95 -4.40 17.66
N GLU A 229 10.24 -5.28 16.68
CA GLU A 229 11.60 -5.51 16.21
C GLU A 229 12.19 -4.26 15.54
N PHE A 230 11.39 -3.54 14.75
CA PHE A 230 11.79 -2.25 14.18
C PHE A 230 12.22 -1.27 15.29
N CYS A 231 11.36 -1.08 16.29
CA CYS A 231 11.62 -0.18 17.42
C CYS A 231 12.89 -0.56 18.17
N LYS A 232 13.04 -1.85 18.54
CA LYS A 232 14.24 -2.36 19.23
C LYS A 232 15.51 -2.19 18.39
N THR A 233 15.41 -2.33 17.08
CA THR A 233 16.56 -2.20 16.17
C THR A 233 16.99 -0.74 16.01
N VAL A 234 16.04 0.19 15.95
CA VAL A 234 16.32 1.60 15.65
C VAL A 234 16.56 2.45 16.91
N GLU A 235 16.05 2.05 18.08
CA GLU A 235 16.20 2.81 19.33
C GLU A 235 17.67 3.12 19.69
N PRO A 236 18.62 2.16 19.66
CA PRO A 236 20.01 2.44 19.99
C PRO A 236 20.62 3.50 19.07
N PHE A 237 20.31 3.41 17.77
CA PHE A 237 20.72 4.38 16.76
C PHE A 237 20.14 5.76 17.05
N LEU A 238 18.83 5.88 17.28
CA LEU A 238 18.22 7.19 17.58
C LEU A 238 18.74 7.78 18.89
N ASN A 239 19.09 6.95 19.87
CA ASN A 239 19.66 7.41 21.13
C ASN A 239 21.08 7.99 20.96
N GLU A 240 21.88 7.41 20.06
CA GLU A 240 23.20 7.95 19.67
C GLU A 240 23.09 9.32 19.00
N TYR A 241 22.10 9.50 18.12
CA TYR A 241 21.90 10.72 17.32
C TYR A 241 20.78 11.63 17.85
N ARG A 242 20.42 11.52 19.13
CA ARG A 242 19.32 12.27 19.76
C ARG A 242 19.46 13.79 19.71
N SER A 243 20.68 14.30 19.51
CA SER A 243 20.96 15.74 19.37
C SER A 243 20.51 16.30 18.01
N GLU A 244 20.30 15.45 17.00
CA GLU A 244 19.68 15.86 15.75
C GLU A 244 18.17 16.01 15.97
N LEU A 245 17.64 17.22 15.77
CA LEU A 245 16.26 17.59 16.10
C LEU A 245 15.22 16.58 15.59
N GLU A 246 15.35 16.16 14.33
CA GLU A 246 14.42 15.24 13.68
C GLU A 246 14.51 13.81 14.25
N LEU A 247 15.73 13.31 14.49
CA LEU A 247 15.92 11.97 15.07
C LEU A 247 15.52 11.91 16.55
N GLY A 248 15.72 13.01 17.28
CA GLY A 248 15.27 13.17 18.66
C GLY A 248 13.75 13.06 18.81
N LYS A 249 12.97 13.61 17.86
CA LYS A 249 11.51 13.46 17.84
C LYS A 249 11.08 12.00 17.70
N PHE A 250 11.71 11.25 16.80
CA PHE A 250 11.40 9.83 16.61
C PHE A 250 11.75 8.98 17.84
N LEU A 251 12.83 9.30 18.54
CA LEU A 251 13.21 8.59 19.77
C LEU A 251 12.12 8.65 20.84
N TYR A 252 11.50 9.82 21.03
CA TYR A 252 10.39 9.97 21.97
C TYR A 252 9.21 9.07 21.57
N GLN A 253 8.86 9.06 20.29
CA GLN A 253 7.74 8.27 19.75
C GLN A 253 7.96 6.75 19.83
N ILE A 254 9.21 6.27 19.77
CA ILE A 254 9.55 4.84 19.93
C ILE A 254 9.55 4.39 21.38
N ARG A 255 9.87 5.29 22.31
CA ARG A 255 9.90 4.97 23.75
C ARG A 255 8.53 4.95 24.40
N ASP A 256 7.50 5.40 23.70
CA ASP A 256 6.14 5.33 24.18
C ASP A 256 5.67 3.86 24.20
N LYS A 257 5.66 3.28 25.40
CA LYS A 257 5.30 1.87 25.64
C LYS A 257 3.81 1.58 25.41
N SER A 258 2.99 2.61 25.20
CA SER A 258 1.57 2.44 24.89
C SER A 258 1.30 2.10 23.41
N ARG A 259 2.31 2.23 22.55
CA ARG A 259 2.18 2.00 21.10
C ARG A 259 2.30 0.52 20.75
N THR A 260 1.15 -0.11 20.54
CA THR A 260 1.01 -1.49 20.04
C THR A 260 -0.01 -1.52 18.92
N ILE A 261 0.14 -2.46 17.97
CA ILE A 261 -0.82 -2.64 16.88
C ILE A 261 -1.96 -3.52 17.37
N ASN A 262 -3.10 -2.90 17.68
CA ASN A 262 -4.26 -3.62 18.23
C ASN A 262 -5.50 -3.53 17.35
N ARG A 263 -5.48 -2.64 16.36
CA ARG A 263 -6.57 -2.44 15.39
C ARG A 263 -6.02 -1.99 14.05
N MET A 264 -6.84 -2.13 13.02
CA MET A 264 -6.52 -1.79 11.65
C MET A 264 -5.98 -0.36 11.46
N GLY A 265 -6.58 0.62 12.17
CA GLY A 265 -6.15 2.02 12.11
C GLY A 265 -4.69 2.24 12.51
N ASP A 266 -4.18 1.45 13.45
CA ASP A 266 -2.82 1.56 13.95
C ASP A 266 -1.79 1.16 12.88
N ILE A 267 -2.16 0.23 11.98
CA ILE A 267 -1.27 -0.24 10.90
C ILE A 267 -0.90 0.90 9.96
N PHE A 268 -1.87 1.76 9.60
CA PHE A 268 -1.62 2.92 8.74
C PHE A 268 -0.71 3.93 9.44
N GLU A 269 -0.99 4.25 10.70
CA GLU A 269 -0.20 5.20 11.48
C GLU A 269 1.25 4.74 11.64
N PHE A 270 1.46 3.47 12.00
CA PHE A 270 2.80 2.93 12.19
C PHE A 270 3.56 2.76 10.88
N ASN A 271 2.87 2.44 9.79
CA ASN A 271 3.50 2.42 8.46
C ASN A 271 4.12 3.79 8.13
N ASP A 272 3.35 4.87 8.27
CA ASP A 272 3.81 6.20 7.93
C ASP A 272 4.95 6.65 8.83
N PHE A 273 4.85 6.37 10.13
CA PHE A 273 5.93 6.59 11.09
C PHE A 273 7.21 5.85 10.69
N MET A 274 7.14 4.54 10.41
CA MET A 274 8.31 3.74 10.04
C MET A 274 8.95 4.24 8.75
N HIS A 275 8.14 4.60 7.74
CA HIS A 275 8.63 5.19 6.49
C HIS A 275 9.39 6.51 6.74
N GLN A 276 8.87 7.38 7.60
CA GLN A 276 9.54 8.65 7.94
C GLN A 276 10.89 8.39 8.64
N VAL A 277 10.92 7.48 9.61
CA VAL A 277 12.15 7.10 10.33
C VAL A 277 13.19 6.54 9.35
N VAL A 278 12.80 5.60 8.48
CA VAL A 278 13.70 5.00 7.48
C VAL A 278 14.19 6.06 6.50
N LYS A 279 13.30 6.91 5.97
CA LYS A 279 13.65 7.97 5.01
C LYS A 279 14.69 8.93 5.60
N LYS A 280 14.46 9.44 6.81
CA LYS A 280 15.36 10.40 7.46
C LYS A 280 16.68 9.75 7.88
N SER A 281 16.65 8.54 8.46
CA SER A 281 17.86 7.83 8.88
C SER A 281 18.74 7.42 7.69
N SER A 282 18.13 6.98 6.59
CA SER A 282 18.85 6.49 5.41
C SER A 282 19.59 7.59 4.66
N ARG A 283 19.15 8.85 4.74
CA ARG A 283 19.76 9.97 4.02
C ARG A 283 21.22 10.22 4.41
N LYS A 284 21.56 10.01 5.69
CA LYS A 284 22.88 10.31 6.28
C LYS A 284 23.59 9.07 6.87
N TYR A 285 22.83 8.04 7.21
CA TYR A 285 23.36 6.92 7.99
C TYR A 285 23.10 5.55 7.32
N SER A 286 22.90 5.53 6.00
CA SER A 286 22.67 4.30 5.20
C SER A 286 23.73 3.21 5.39
N TYR A 287 24.97 3.58 5.73
CA TYR A 287 26.08 2.65 5.97
C TYR A 287 25.97 1.92 7.33
N ARG A 288 25.16 2.43 8.27
CA ARG A 288 24.98 1.83 9.60
C ARG A 288 24.18 0.53 9.50
N LYS A 289 24.60 -0.48 10.26
CA LYS A 289 23.95 -1.80 10.28
C LYS A 289 22.48 -1.71 10.72
N GLU A 290 22.18 -0.86 11.69
CA GLU A 290 20.82 -0.62 12.19
C GLU A 290 19.92 -0.08 11.07
N VAL A 291 20.41 0.89 10.30
CA VAL A 291 19.67 1.51 9.18
C VAL A 291 19.43 0.53 8.05
N LYS A 292 20.42 -0.31 7.71
CA LYS A 292 20.23 -1.41 6.74
C LYS A 292 19.15 -2.39 7.21
N LYS A 293 19.17 -2.76 8.50
CA LYS A 293 18.21 -3.72 9.08
C LYS A 293 16.78 -3.18 9.09
N ILE A 294 16.57 -1.91 9.49
CA ILE A 294 15.21 -1.33 9.53
C ILE A 294 14.57 -1.18 8.15
N LYS A 295 15.36 -0.99 7.08
CA LYS A 295 14.85 -1.03 5.69
C LYS A 295 14.25 -2.39 5.36
N SER A 296 14.93 -3.47 5.75
CA SER A 296 14.44 -4.83 5.54
C SER A 296 13.17 -5.10 6.37
N ILE A 297 13.15 -4.67 7.63
CA ILE A 297 11.96 -4.81 8.50
C ILE A 297 10.78 -4.03 7.92
N LEU A 298 10.98 -2.80 7.42
CA LEU A 298 9.92 -2.02 6.77
C LEU A 298 9.34 -2.73 5.55
N SER A 299 10.17 -3.38 4.74
CA SER A 299 9.69 -4.19 3.60
C SER A 299 8.84 -5.37 4.09
N GLN A 300 9.26 -6.08 5.14
CA GLN A 300 8.49 -7.18 5.72
C GLN A 300 7.15 -6.69 6.29
N PHE A 301 7.16 -5.55 6.97
CA PHE A 301 5.95 -4.89 7.46
C PHE A 301 4.97 -4.56 6.34
N GLY A 302 5.48 -4.04 5.21
CA GLY A 302 4.67 -3.73 4.03
C GLY A 302 3.95 -4.94 3.44
N GLU A 303 4.61 -6.10 3.39
CA GLU A 303 3.98 -7.34 2.91
C GLU A 303 2.93 -7.88 3.91
N MET A 304 3.24 -7.90 5.22
CA MET A 304 2.27 -8.30 6.25
C MET A 304 1.03 -7.39 6.28
N ARG A 305 1.23 -6.09 6.04
CA ARG A 305 0.14 -5.13 5.96
C ARG A 305 -0.84 -5.47 4.84
N LYS A 306 -0.33 -5.77 3.63
CA LYS A 306 -1.17 -6.08 2.46
C LYS A 306 -2.08 -7.28 2.70
N THR A 307 -1.68 -8.21 3.56
CA THR A 307 -2.52 -9.37 3.92
C THR A 307 -3.60 -9.04 4.94
N LEU A 308 -3.41 -8.02 5.79
CA LEU A 308 -4.33 -7.66 6.87
C LEU A 308 -5.38 -6.63 6.45
N ILE A 309 -5.04 -5.71 5.54
CA ILE A 309 -5.95 -4.64 5.10
C ILE A 309 -6.84 -5.17 3.98
N VAL A 310 -8.15 -5.26 4.27
CA VAL A 310 -9.15 -5.74 3.31
C VAL A 310 -10.23 -4.68 3.11
N TYR A 311 -10.31 -4.16 1.90
CA TYR A 311 -11.33 -3.19 1.50
C TYR A 311 -12.63 -3.88 1.10
N ASN A 312 -13.77 -3.30 1.48
CA ASN A 312 -15.09 -3.74 1.08
C ASN A 312 -15.40 -3.30 -0.36
N GLN A 313 -14.92 -4.08 -1.33
CA GLN A 313 -15.02 -3.71 -2.73
C GLN A 313 -16.48 -3.62 -3.24
N ASP A 314 -17.39 -4.41 -2.66
CA ASP A 314 -18.82 -4.38 -2.99
C ASP A 314 -19.42 -3.01 -2.65
N GLU A 315 -19.17 -2.51 -1.43
CA GLU A 315 -19.64 -1.20 -0.99
C GLU A 315 -18.99 -0.06 -1.77
N ILE A 316 -17.68 -0.15 -2.03
CA ILE A 316 -16.95 0.80 -2.87
C ILE A 316 -17.59 0.90 -4.26
N ASN A 317 -17.82 -0.23 -4.91
CA ASN A 317 -18.40 -0.29 -6.26
C ASN A 317 -19.84 0.24 -6.27
N ARG A 318 -20.62 -0.03 -5.22
CA ARG A 318 -21.96 0.52 -5.04
C ARG A 318 -21.94 2.05 -4.99
N GLN A 319 -21.11 2.63 -4.11
CA GLN A 319 -20.98 4.09 -3.98
C GLN A 319 -20.48 4.75 -5.27
N LEU A 320 -19.54 4.13 -5.98
CA LEU A 320 -19.07 4.62 -7.29
C LEU A 320 -20.17 4.61 -8.35
N THR A 321 -21.00 3.57 -8.36
CA THR A 321 -22.12 3.46 -9.29
C THR A 321 -23.14 4.58 -9.01
N GLU A 322 -23.48 4.81 -7.75
CA GLU A 322 -24.36 5.91 -7.33
C GLU A 322 -23.80 7.29 -7.71
N LEU A 323 -22.50 7.51 -7.49
CA LEU A 323 -21.83 8.73 -7.92
C LEU A 323 -21.90 8.92 -9.43
N ARG A 324 -21.62 7.87 -10.21
CA ARG A 324 -21.70 7.90 -11.68
C ARG A 324 -23.10 8.24 -12.17
N THR A 325 -24.15 7.74 -11.52
CA THR A 325 -25.53 8.10 -11.86
C THR A 325 -25.87 9.55 -11.50
N LYS A 326 -25.24 10.11 -10.46
CA LYS A 326 -25.43 11.51 -10.03
C LYS A 326 -24.69 12.53 -10.91
N TYR A 327 -23.55 12.14 -11.49
CA TYR A 327 -22.80 12.98 -12.43
C TYR A 327 -23.39 12.87 -13.84
N ILE A 328 -23.72 14.01 -14.43
CA ILE A 328 -24.42 14.08 -15.74
C ILE A 328 -23.44 14.54 -16.83
N GLU A 329 -22.42 15.33 -16.47
CA GLU A 329 -21.46 15.87 -17.42
C GLU A 329 -20.31 14.89 -17.68
N GLU A 330 -19.96 14.66 -18.95
CA GLU A 330 -18.81 13.82 -19.33
C GLU A 330 -17.50 14.28 -18.67
N GLY A 331 -17.35 15.60 -18.47
CA GLY A 331 -16.20 16.18 -17.77
C GLY A 331 -16.12 15.78 -16.30
N GLU A 332 -17.26 15.74 -15.58
CA GLU A 332 -17.31 15.30 -14.18
C GLU A 332 -17.00 13.80 -14.06
N ILE A 333 -17.56 12.98 -14.95
CA ILE A 333 -17.31 11.52 -14.99
C ILE A 333 -15.84 11.23 -15.27
N ARG A 334 -15.24 11.96 -16.22
CA ARG A 334 -13.81 11.82 -16.52
C ARG A 334 -12.94 12.16 -15.30
N ARG A 335 -13.22 13.29 -14.62
CA ARG A 335 -12.50 13.69 -13.40
C ARG A 335 -12.64 12.65 -12.29
N LEU A 336 -13.84 12.10 -12.10
CA LEU A 336 -14.08 11.02 -11.14
C LEU A 336 -13.22 9.80 -11.46
N ASN A 337 -13.15 9.38 -12.72
CA ASN A 337 -12.36 8.21 -13.11
C ASN A 337 -10.85 8.42 -12.93
N GLU A 338 -10.33 9.60 -13.28
CA GLU A 338 -8.91 9.93 -13.07
C GLU A 338 -8.56 9.98 -11.58
N PHE A 339 -9.41 10.61 -10.76
CA PHE A 339 -9.28 10.64 -9.30
C PHE A 339 -9.33 9.22 -8.70
N TRP A 340 -10.29 8.41 -9.16
CA TRP A 340 -10.49 7.08 -8.60
C TRP A 340 -9.37 6.11 -8.97
N ALA A 341 -8.74 6.26 -10.15
CA ALA A 341 -7.59 5.44 -10.53
C ALA A 341 -6.42 5.59 -9.53
N GLU A 342 -6.15 6.81 -9.06
CA GLU A 342 -5.13 7.06 -8.04
C GLU A 342 -5.53 6.47 -6.67
N ALA A 343 -6.80 6.62 -6.28
CA ALA A 343 -7.30 6.01 -5.04
C ALA A 343 -7.20 4.47 -5.08
N GLN A 344 -7.51 3.86 -6.22
CA GLN A 344 -7.43 2.40 -6.41
C GLN A 344 -5.98 1.91 -6.29
N GLU A 345 -5.01 2.58 -6.90
CA GLU A 345 -3.59 2.21 -6.76
C GLU A 345 -3.14 2.20 -5.29
N LEU A 346 -3.57 3.21 -4.51
CA LEU A 346 -3.26 3.27 -3.07
C LEU A 346 -3.99 2.20 -2.26
N MET A 347 -5.21 1.82 -2.65
CA MET A 347 -5.92 0.71 -2.00
C MET A 347 -5.27 -0.62 -2.29
N ASP A 348 -4.88 -0.89 -3.55
CA ASP A 348 -4.19 -2.12 -3.95
C ASP A 348 -2.86 -2.29 -3.19
N ASP A 349 -2.19 -1.18 -2.87
CA ASP A 349 -0.99 -1.17 -2.03
C ASP A 349 -1.26 -1.23 -0.51
N GLY A 350 -2.52 -1.15 -0.08
CA GLY A 350 -2.90 -1.13 1.34
C GLY A 350 -2.49 0.17 2.05
N ARG A 351 -2.48 1.31 1.34
CA ARG A 351 -1.99 2.60 1.86
C ARG A 351 -3.08 3.63 2.14
N LEU A 352 -4.31 3.41 1.69
CA LEU A 352 -5.40 4.38 1.86
C LEU A 352 -6.19 4.09 3.15
N PRO A 353 -6.10 4.93 4.20
CA PRO A 353 -6.85 4.68 5.43
C PRO A 353 -8.36 4.72 5.19
N PHE A 354 -9.11 3.86 5.87
CA PHE A 354 -10.57 3.76 5.70
C PHE A 354 -11.30 5.08 5.99
N LYS A 355 -10.94 5.78 7.07
CA LYS A 355 -11.46 7.12 7.38
C LYS A 355 -11.18 8.14 6.27
N ARG A 356 -10.05 8.00 5.58
CA ARG A 356 -9.75 8.86 4.45
C ARG A 356 -10.69 8.55 3.29
N LEU A 357 -10.90 7.27 2.99
CA LEU A 357 -11.81 6.82 1.95
C LEU A 357 -13.25 7.31 2.18
N GLU A 358 -13.74 7.31 3.42
CA GLU A 358 -15.03 7.91 3.80
C GLU A 358 -15.10 9.38 3.42
N HIS A 359 -14.11 10.15 3.85
CA HIS A 359 -14.00 11.57 3.53
C HIS A 359 -13.93 11.82 2.01
N LEU A 360 -13.24 10.96 1.24
CA LEU A 360 -13.22 11.07 -0.22
C LEU A 360 -14.64 10.93 -0.79
N PHE A 361 -15.39 9.89 -0.39
CA PHE A 361 -16.75 9.67 -0.87
C PHE A 361 -17.74 10.76 -0.42
N GLU A 362 -17.62 11.28 0.80
CA GLU A 362 -18.42 12.41 1.29
C GLU A 362 -18.22 13.65 0.41
N LYS A 363 -16.96 14.03 0.18
CA LYS A 363 -16.64 15.17 -0.67
C LYS A 363 -17.08 14.96 -2.13
N LEU A 364 -16.86 13.78 -2.70
CA LEU A 364 -17.37 13.44 -4.02
C LEU A 364 -18.90 13.52 -4.07
N ARG A 365 -19.62 13.10 -3.03
CA ARG A 365 -21.09 13.25 -2.97
C ARG A 365 -21.53 14.71 -2.92
N ALA A 366 -20.74 15.57 -2.28
CA ALA A 366 -20.93 17.02 -2.26
C ALA A 366 -20.53 17.72 -3.57
N LYS A 367 -20.03 16.99 -4.57
CA LYS A 367 -19.36 17.52 -5.77
C LYS A 367 -18.16 18.42 -5.44
N ASP A 368 -17.60 18.28 -4.24
CA ASP A 368 -16.39 18.97 -3.83
C ASP A 368 -15.19 18.17 -4.33
N PHE A 369 -14.69 18.53 -5.51
CA PHE A 369 -13.45 17.97 -6.01
C PHE A 369 -12.21 18.64 -5.41
N ASN A 370 -12.32 19.48 -4.37
CA ASN A 370 -11.16 19.97 -3.62
C ASN A 370 -10.69 18.92 -2.60
N ILE A 371 -10.25 17.76 -3.10
CA ILE A 371 -9.84 16.61 -2.30
C ILE A 371 -8.40 16.23 -2.63
N ILE A 372 -7.60 16.06 -1.59
CA ILE A 372 -6.28 15.44 -1.70
C ILE A 372 -6.46 13.95 -1.39
N ILE A 373 -6.01 13.03 -2.24
CA ILE A 373 -6.13 11.59 -1.94
C ILE A 373 -5.09 11.22 -0.87
N GLN A 374 -3.84 11.61 -1.09
CA GLN A 374 -2.73 11.37 -0.17
C GLN A 374 -2.22 12.65 0.47
N GLU A 375 -2.25 12.71 1.81
CA GLU A 375 -1.63 13.81 2.54
C GLU A 375 -0.13 13.83 2.28
N LYS A 376 0.38 15.03 2.00
CA LYS A 376 1.80 15.24 1.71
C LYS A 376 2.59 15.23 3.00
N ASP A 377 3.87 14.87 2.89
CA ASP A 377 4.82 15.08 3.98
C ASP A 377 4.79 16.56 4.41
N ALA A 378 4.88 16.84 5.71
CA ALA A 378 4.85 18.21 6.24
C ALA A 378 5.94 19.13 5.64
N ASP A 379 7.00 18.54 5.11
CA ASP A 379 8.11 19.25 4.45
C ASP A 379 7.86 19.52 2.95
N ASP A 380 6.82 18.94 2.35
CA ASP A 380 6.49 19.12 0.92
C ASP A 380 5.56 20.32 0.72
N LEU A 381 6.15 21.42 0.26
CA LEU A 381 5.45 22.69 0.02
C LEU A 381 4.67 22.73 -1.30
N THR A 382 4.72 21.68 -2.11
CA THR A 382 4.01 21.67 -3.40
C THR A 382 2.50 21.65 -3.21
N ILE A 383 1.76 22.25 -4.13
CA ILE A 383 0.30 22.27 -4.12
C ILE A 383 -0.22 20.90 -4.56
N ALA A 384 -1.10 20.27 -3.78
CA ALA A 384 -1.83 19.11 -4.25
C ALA A 384 -2.92 19.58 -5.23
N ILE A 385 -2.73 19.29 -6.51
CA ILE A 385 -3.61 19.81 -7.57
C ILE A 385 -4.88 18.98 -7.55
N THR A 386 -5.92 19.55 -6.96
CA THR A 386 -7.27 18.99 -6.97
C THR A 386 -8.00 19.45 -8.25
N PRO A 387 -9.03 18.76 -8.73
CA PRO A 387 -9.79 19.24 -9.89
C PRO A 387 -10.40 20.66 -9.67
N HIS A 388 -10.69 21.04 -8.43
CA HIS A 388 -11.07 22.42 -8.09
C HIS A 388 -9.94 23.42 -8.36
N HIS A 389 -8.71 23.11 -7.92
CA HIS A 389 -7.54 23.93 -8.20
C HIS A 389 -7.26 24.05 -9.70
N GLU A 390 -7.40 22.95 -10.43
CA GLU A 390 -7.30 22.94 -11.90
C GLU A 390 -8.29 23.90 -12.55
N GLN A 391 -9.54 23.94 -12.08
CA GLN A 391 -10.55 24.87 -12.61
C GLN A 391 -10.24 26.34 -12.26
N LYS A 392 -9.80 26.63 -11.03
CA LYS A 392 -9.59 28.01 -10.53
C LYS A 392 -8.30 28.66 -11.04
N TYR A 393 -7.23 27.87 -11.15
CA TYR A 393 -5.89 28.37 -11.46
C TYR A 393 -5.33 27.83 -12.78
N GLY A 394 -5.86 26.73 -13.30
CA GLY A 394 -5.32 26.01 -14.46
C GLY A 394 -4.25 25.00 -14.04
N ARG A 395 -4.41 23.74 -14.47
CA ARG A 395 -3.49 22.65 -14.13
C ARG A 395 -2.05 22.95 -14.55
N ASP A 396 -1.83 23.39 -15.78
CA ASP A 396 -0.50 23.70 -16.31
C ASP A 396 0.24 24.77 -15.48
N ILE A 397 -0.49 25.75 -14.95
CA ILE A 397 0.07 26.82 -14.12
C ILE A 397 0.49 26.25 -12.76
N LEU A 398 -0.37 25.46 -12.12
CA LEU A 398 -0.07 24.84 -10.83
C LEU A 398 1.04 23.81 -10.93
N GLU A 399 1.07 23.00 -11.99
CA GLU A 399 2.16 22.07 -12.26
C GLU A 399 3.48 22.82 -12.46
N ARG A 400 3.45 23.96 -13.17
CA ARG A 400 4.63 24.82 -13.31
C ARG A 400 5.09 25.39 -11.96
N ILE A 401 4.17 25.84 -11.13
CA ILE A 401 4.48 26.34 -9.78
C ILE A 401 5.11 25.23 -8.93
N ASN A 402 4.55 24.02 -8.95
CA ASN A 402 5.11 22.87 -8.25
C ASN A 402 6.52 22.53 -8.74
N ILE A 403 6.78 22.60 -10.05
CA ILE A 403 8.14 22.41 -10.58
C ILE A 403 9.07 23.50 -10.06
N ILE A 404 8.66 24.78 -10.02
CA ILE A 404 9.47 25.87 -9.49
C ILE A 404 9.78 25.64 -8.00
N ILE A 405 8.79 25.26 -7.19
CA ILE A 405 8.99 24.94 -5.76
C ILE A 405 10.00 23.81 -5.61
N GLN A 406 9.87 22.75 -6.40
CA GLN A 406 10.82 21.63 -6.38
C GLN A 406 12.21 22.03 -6.89
N GLU A 407 12.33 22.92 -7.86
CA GLU A 407 13.62 23.45 -8.32
C GLU A 407 14.29 24.32 -7.26
N ILE A 408 13.53 25.12 -6.52
CA ILE A 408 14.04 25.85 -5.36
C ILE A 408 14.49 24.86 -4.28
N ASP A 409 13.66 23.87 -3.96
CA ASP A 409 13.95 22.82 -2.98
C ASP A 409 15.27 22.10 -3.26
N PHE A 410 15.52 21.82 -4.54
CA PHE A 410 16.61 21.01 -5.05
C PHE A 410 17.91 21.79 -5.29
N TRP A 411 17.84 23.02 -5.83
CA TRP A 411 19.05 23.75 -6.25
C TRP A 411 19.53 24.83 -5.27
N TYR A 412 18.67 25.30 -4.38
CA TYR A 412 19.01 26.41 -3.48
C TYR A 412 19.65 25.89 -2.19
N PRO A 413 20.67 26.59 -1.66
CA PRO A 413 21.26 26.26 -0.36
C PRO A 413 20.24 26.35 0.79
N PRO A 414 20.44 25.62 1.90
CA PRO A 414 19.50 25.59 3.04
C PRO A 414 19.10 26.97 3.57
N ASP A 415 20.05 27.90 3.74
CA ASP A 415 19.78 29.21 4.34
C ASP A 415 18.90 30.11 3.44
N THR A 416 19.17 30.10 2.13
CA THR A 416 18.36 30.83 1.15
C THR A 416 16.99 30.18 1.00
N LYS A 417 16.94 28.84 1.04
CA LYS A 417 15.74 28.04 0.93
C LYS A 417 14.76 28.34 2.07
N GLN A 418 15.22 28.44 3.32
CA GLN A 418 14.35 28.72 4.46
C GLN A 418 13.56 30.03 4.32
N LEU A 419 14.22 31.12 3.89
CA LEU A 419 13.56 32.41 3.69
C LEU A 419 12.51 32.37 2.57
N LEU A 420 12.87 31.75 1.43
CA LEU A 420 11.95 31.59 0.31
C LEU A 420 10.74 30.72 0.70
N PHE A 421 11.00 29.65 1.44
CA PHE A 421 10.00 28.66 1.83
C PHE A 421 9.00 29.19 2.86
N GLN A 422 9.39 30.11 3.74
CA GLN A 422 8.42 30.79 4.61
C GLN A 422 7.34 31.56 3.83
N SER A 423 7.73 32.22 2.72
CA SER A 423 6.78 32.95 1.87
C SER A 423 5.93 32.02 1.01
N LEU A 424 6.54 30.96 0.48
CA LEU A 424 5.86 29.98 -0.37
C LEU A 424 4.88 29.14 0.44
N SER A 425 5.29 28.63 1.62
CA SER A 425 4.44 27.82 2.52
C SER A 425 3.13 28.52 2.84
N LYS A 426 3.19 29.79 3.30
CA LYS A 426 1.98 30.56 3.60
C LYS A 426 1.05 30.71 2.40
N THR A 427 1.61 30.83 1.20
CA THR A 427 0.81 31.04 -0.01
C THR A 427 0.25 29.73 -0.54
N THR A 428 1.02 28.64 -0.51
CA THR A 428 0.56 27.31 -0.92
C THR A 428 -0.45 26.73 0.08
N GLU A 429 -0.28 26.97 1.38
CA GLU A 429 -1.26 26.66 2.42
C GLU A 429 -2.59 27.37 2.16
N LYS A 430 -2.56 28.68 1.86
CA LYS A 430 -3.76 29.44 1.51
C LYS A 430 -4.45 28.88 0.27
N ILE A 431 -3.68 28.54 -0.78
CA ILE A 431 -4.24 27.91 -1.98
C ILE A 431 -4.88 26.56 -1.62
N GLN A 432 -4.20 25.75 -0.82
CA GLN A 432 -4.65 24.42 -0.43
C GLN A 432 -5.91 24.45 0.45
N ALA A 433 -6.05 25.49 1.29
CA ALA A 433 -7.20 25.75 2.15
C ALA A 433 -8.34 26.55 1.46
N ASP A 434 -8.18 26.89 0.18
CA ASP A 434 -9.07 27.75 -0.59
C ASP A 434 -9.30 29.16 0.00
N GLU A 435 -8.32 29.68 0.73
CA GLU A 435 -8.32 31.03 1.27
C GLU A 435 -8.08 32.09 0.17
N PRO A 436 -8.52 33.34 0.37
CA PRO A 436 -8.29 34.41 -0.59
C PRO A 436 -6.79 34.71 -0.76
N VAL A 437 -6.31 34.55 -1.99
CA VAL A 437 -4.96 34.90 -2.44
C VAL A 437 -5.08 35.93 -3.56
N ASP A 438 -4.28 37.00 -3.52
CA ASP A 438 -4.15 37.90 -4.67
C ASP A 438 -3.47 37.12 -5.81
N LYS A 439 -4.30 36.62 -6.74
CA LYS A 439 -3.85 35.84 -7.89
C LYS A 439 -2.83 36.60 -8.72
N LYS A 440 -2.92 37.93 -8.83
CA LYS A 440 -2.00 38.73 -9.63
C LYS A 440 -0.65 38.84 -8.93
N GLU A 441 -0.64 39.13 -7.63
CA GLU A 441 0.58 39.20 -6.84
C GLU A 441 1.32 37.85 -6.82
N PHE A 442 0.59 36.76 -6.56
CA PHE A 442 1.17 35.42 -6.53
C PHE A 442 1.75 34.99 -7.88
N LEU A 443 1.03 35.24 -8.99
CA LEU A 443 1.54 34.93 -10.32
C LEU A 443 2.77 35.76 -10.68
N VAL A 444 2.82 37.04 -10.27
CA VAL A 444 4.00 37.90 -10.47
C VAL A 444 5.20 37.38 -9.69
N LEU A 445 5.00 36.96 -8.43
CA LEU A 445 6.04 36.34 -7.60
C LEU A 445 6.59 35.07 -8.26
N MET A 446 5.72 34.15 -8.66
CA MET A 446 6.13 32.89 -9.29
C MET A 446 6.79 33.10 -10.65
N GLN A 447 6.37 34.09 -11.44
CA GLN A 447 7.06 34.49 -12.67
C GLN A 447 8.45 35.08 -12.39
N GLY A 448 8.62 35.80 -11.28
CA GLY A 448 9.92 36.26 -10.82
C GLY A 448 10.88 35.10 -10.59
N TYR A 449 10.47 34.13 -9.77
CA TYR A 449 11.25 32.91 -9.53
C TYR A 449 11.52 32.13 -10.81
N ASP A 450 10.53 31.98 -11.69
CA ASP A 450 10.69 31.25 -12.94
C ASP A 450 11.77 31.86 -13.85
N ARG A 451 11.81 33.20 -13.95
CA ARG A 451 12.83 33.91 -14.73
C ARG A 451 14.21 33.77 -14.12
N GLU A 452 14.31 33.88 -12.79
CA GLU A 452 15.58 33.73 -12.08
C GLU A 452 16.16 32.32 -12.24
N ILE A 453 15.32 31.29 -12.07
CA ILE A 453 15.71 29.88 -12.25
C ILE A 453 16.08 29.62 -13.71
N GLU A 454 15.36 30.19 -14.68
CA GLU A 454 15.70 30.03 -16.09
C GLU A 454 17.10 30.59 -16.41
N ALA A 455 17.40 31.80 -15.92
CA ALA A 455 18.67 32.48 -16.17
C ALA A 455 19.85 31.81 -15.45
N ASN A 456 19.67 31.44 -14.18
CA ASN A 456 20.78 31.06 -13.30
C ASN A 456 20.98 29.55 -13.17
N ILE A 457 19.93 28.74 -13.38
CA ILE A 457 19.95 27.31 -13.07
C ILE A 457 19.68 26.47 -14.33
N ARG A 458 18.53 26.66 -14.99
CA ARG A 458 18.12 25.82 -16.13
C ARG A 458 19.06 25.95 -17.33
N ALA A 459 19.73 27.10 -17.48
CA ALA A 459 20.80 27.27 -18.46
C ALA A 459 21.93 26.22 -18.32
N THR A 460 22.18 25.74 -17.10
CA THR A 460 23.21 24.74 -16.79
C THR A 460 22.74 23.29 -16.94
N TYR A 461 21.45 23.03 -17.21
CA TYR A 461 20.91 21.66 -17.26
C TYR A 461 21.61 20.76 -18.28
N ALA A 462 22.00 21.32 -19.43
CA ALA A 462 22.72 20.55 -20.44
C ALA A 462 24.09 20.06 -19.92
N ASP A 463 24.79 20.89 -19.15
CA ASP A 463 26.06 20.52 -18.53
C ASP A 463 25.83 19.51 -17.40
N ARG A 464 24.78 19.69 -16.58
CA ARG A 464 24.42 18.72 -15.52
C ARG A 464 24.07 17.33 -16.06
N VAL A 465 23.29 17.27 -17.14
CA VAL A 465 23.00 15.99 -17.81
C VAL A 465 24.27 15.34 -18.34
N ARG A 466 25.20 16.13 -18.89
CA ARG A 466 26.50 15.64 -19.37
C ARG A 466 27.34 15.09 -18.23
N GLU A 467 27.46 15.81 -17.12
CA GLU A 467 28.15 15.38 -15.90
C GLU A 467 27.58 14.06 -15.39
N LEU A 468 26.27 13.99 -15.20
CA LEU A 468 25.58 12.82 -14.70
C LEU A 468 25.76 11.61 -15.62
N ASN A 469 25.64 11.80 -16.93
CA ASN A 469 25.84 10.73 -17.91
C ASN A 469 27.29 10.24 -17.95
N ASN A 470 28.27 11.15 -17.82
CA ASN A 470 29.69 10.79 -17.75
C ASN A 470 29.97 9.93 -16.52
N VAL A 471 29.47 10.33 -15.35
CA VAL A 471 29.64 9.58 -14.10
C VAL A 471 28.91 8.23 -14.17
N PHE A 472 27.68 8.20 -14.66
CA PHE A 472 26.92 6.96 -14.85
C PHE A 472 27.64 5.98 -15.79
N THR A 473 28.13 6.46 -16.92
CA THR A 473 28.89 5.64 -17.88
C THR A 473 30.20 5.15 -17.27
N ALA A 474 30.91 5.99 -16.51
CA ALA A 474 32.14 5.60 -15.82
C ALA A 474 31.87 4.53 -14.74
N PHE A 475 30.78 4.66 -14.00
CA PHE A 475 30.32 3.66 -13.04
C PHE A 475 30.04 2.33 -13.74
N GLN A 476 29.22 2.34 -14.79
CA GLN A 476 28.89 1.12 -15.55
C GLN A 476 30.13 0.44 -16.13
N LYS A 477 31.09 1.22 -16.66
CA LYS A 477 32.37 0.68 -17.17
C LYS A 477 33.21 0.04 -16.06
N SER A 478 33.21 0.63 -14.86
CA SER A 478 33.97 0.12 -13.72
C SER A 478 33.43 -1.22 -13.18
N PHE A 479 32.15 -1.53 -13.43
CA PHE A 479 31.48 -2.74 -12.95
C PHE A 479 30.80 -3.53 -14.08
N PHE A 480 31.38 -3.47 -15.28
CA PHE A 480 30.85 -4.13 -16.47
C PHE A 480 30.94 -5.65 -16.36
N THR A 481 32.06 -6.16 -15.82
CA THR A 481 32.30 -7.60 -15.72
C THR A 481 31.78 -8.17 -14.40
N LYS A 482 31.39 -9.45 -14.40
CA LYS A 482 31.03 -10.18 -13.17
C LYS A 482 32.17 -10.13 -12.15
N LEU A 483 33.41 -10.26 -12.59
CA LEU A 483 34.59 -10.21 -11.73
C LEU A 483 34.69 -8.89 -10.94
N ASP A 484 34.40 -7.75 -11.58
CA ASP A 484 34.44 -6.45 -10.91
C ASP A 484 33.27 -6.25 -9.95
N ARG A 485 32.11 -6.85 -10.25
CA ARG A 485 30.96 -6.90 -9.34
C ARG A 485 31.24 -7.75 -8.11
N ASP A 486 31.79 -8.94 -8.30
CA ASP A 486 32.18 -9.85 -7.21
C ASP A 486 33.29 -9.20 -6.34
N ARG A 487 34.19 -8.41 -6.95
CA ARG A 487 35.19 -7.61 -6.22
C ARG A 487 34.55 -6.52 -5.37
N LEU A 488 33.52 -5.83 -5.88
CA LEU A 488 32.78 -4.83 -5.12
C LEU A 488 32.12 -5.47 -3.89
N GLU A 489 31.36 -6.56 -4.08
CA GLU A 489 30.71 -7.31 -3.00
C GLU A 489 31.71 -7.74 -1.92
N LYS A 490 32.82 -8.35 -2.35
CA LYS A 490 33.85 -8.82 -1.42
C LYS A 490 34.48 -7.67 -0.63
N ARG A 491 34.73 -6.53 -1.27
CA ARG A 491 35.36 -5.38 -0.61
C ARG A 491 34.42 -4.63 0.33
N LEU A 492 33.12 -4.61 0.02
CA LEU A 492 32.11 -3.99 0.88
C LEU A 492 31.60 -4.95 1.97
N GLU A 493 32.06 -6.20 1.97
CA GLU A 493 31.56 -7.28 2.84
C GLU A 493 30.03 -7.45 2.75
N ASP A 494 29.45 -7.15 1.59
CA ASP A 494 28.01 -7.12 1.36
C ASP A 494 27.68 -7.85 0.05
N LYS A 495 27.30 -9.12 0.17
CA LYS A 495 26.91 -9.98 -0.97
C LYS A 495 25.58 -9.57 -1.61
N GLY A 496 24.75 -8.79 -0.91
CA GLY A 496 23.45 -8.32 -1.40
C GLY A 496 23.50 -6.90 -1.96
N ILE A 497 24.67 -6.27 -2.04
CA ILE A 497 24.79 -4.87 -2.42
C ILE A 497 24.20 -4.59 -3.81
N TRP A 498 24.30 -5.53 -4.75
CA TRP A 498 23.76 -5.35 -6.10
C TRP A 498 22.24 -5.36 -6.15
N ASP A 499 21.56 -6.01 -5.20
CA ASP A 499 20.09 -5.95 -5.09
C ASP A 499 19.64 -4.54 -4.68
N LEU A 500 20.49 -3.80 -3.96
CA LEU A 500 20.26 -2.40 -3.61
C LEU A 500 20.64 -1.44 -4.75
N ILE A 501 21.79 -1.65 -5.41
CA ILE A 501 22.31 -0.76 -6.46
C ILE A 501 21.49 -0.87 -7.76
N THR A 502 21.08 -2.08 -8.14
CA THR A 502 20.49 -2.34 -9.46
C THR A 502 19.20 -1.55 -9.71
N PRO A 503 18.24 -1.48 -8.76
CA PRO A 503 17.05 -0.63 -8.91
C PRO A 503 17.40 0.85 -9.12
N MET A 504 18.34 1.39 -8.35
CA MET A 504 18.78 2.80 -8.47
C MET A 504 19.35 3.07 -9.86
N LEU A 505 20.24 2.21 -10.35
CA LEU A 505 20.83 2.34 -11.70
C LEU A 505 19.78 2.26 -12.81
N LYS A 506 18.73 1.44 -12.65
CA LYS A 506 17.61 1.38 -13.60
C LYS A 506 16.87 2.71 -13.66
N ILE A 507 16.63 3.35 -12.52
CA ILE A 507 15.99 4.67 -12.45
C ILE A 507 16.88 5.72 -13.13
N VAL A 508 18.17 5.76 -12.82
CA VAL A 508 19.13 6.68 -13.46
C VAL A 508 19.14 6.50 -14.98
N ASN A 509 19.29 5.25 -15.46
CA ASN A 509 19.33 4.94 -16.89
C ASN A 509 18.04 5.35 -17.62
N LYS A 510 16.88 5.03 -17.03
CA LYS A 510 15.57 5.38 -17.59
C LYS A 510 15.47 6.90 -17.78
N ASN A 511 15.80 7.67 -16.75
CA ASN A 511 15.69 9.13 -16.78
C ASN A 511 16.72 9.78 -17.71
N LEU A 512 17.97 9.30 -17.74
CA LEU A 512 19.00 9.78 -18.69
C LEU A 512 18.62 9.50 -20.15
N SER A 513 18.03 8.33 -20.42
CA SER A 513 17.55 7.99 -21.76
C SER A 513 16.45 8.94 -22.22
N VAL A 514 15.52 9.29 -21.32
CA VAL A 514 14.47 10.27 -21.60
C VAL A 514 15.06 11.66 -21.85
N LEU A 515 16.01 12.11 -21.04
CA LEU A 515 16.70 13.40 -21.22
C LEU A 515 17.49 13.49 -22.53
N SER A 516 17.95 12.34 -23.05
CA SER A 516 18.68 12.22 -24.31
C SER A 516 17.76 12.01 -25.52
N SER A 517 16.51 11.60 -25.29
CA SER A 517 15.51 11.45 -26.34
C SER A 517 15.11 12.83 -26.87
N GLY A 518 15.20 13.07 -28.19
CA GLY A 518 14.81 14.32 -28.84
C GLY A 518 13.30 14.63 -28.81
N ASN A 519 12.59 14.15 -27.78
CA ASN A 519 11.15 14.28 -27.59
C ASN A 519 10.71 15.75 -27.56
N GLN A 520 9.74 16.10 -28.41
CA GLN A 520 9.15 17.45 -28.50
C GLN A 520 8.69 18.04 -27.14
N PRO A 521 8.04 17.26 -26.23
CA PRO A 521 7.63 17.76 -24.92
C PRO A 521 8.79 18.14 -23.98
N LEU A 522 10.01 17.64 -24.21
CA LEU A 522 11.21 17.92 -23.41
C LEU A 522 12.06 19.07 -23.95
N LYS A 523 11.60 19.78 -24.98
CA LYS A 523 12.33 20.93 -25.54
C LYS A 523 12.49 22.07 -24.52
N LYS A 524 11.49 22.29 -23.65
CA LYS A 524 11.57 23.29 -22.57
C LYS A 524 12.38 22.73 -21.39
N ASN A 525 13.36 23.50 -20.91
CA ASN A 525 14.26 23.05 -19.83
C ASN A 525 13.53 22.68 -18.53
N VAL A 526 12.47 23.40 -18.20
CA VAL A 526 11.61 23.08 -17.05
C VAL A 526 11.08 21.64 -17.04
N ASN A 527 10.74 21.08 -18.20
CA ASN A 527 10.17 19.74 -18.31
C ASN A 527 11.26 18.67 -18.14
N LYS A 528 12.53 19.05 -18.31
CA LYS A 528 13.69 18.19 -18.05
C LYS A 528 13.96 18.02 -16.55
N PHE A 529 13.52 18.98 -15.73
CA PHE A 529 13.85 18.98 -14.30
C PHE A 529 13.40 17.71 -13.58
N LYS A 530 12.16 17.24 -13.80
CA LYS A 530 11.65 16.02 -13.14
C LYS A 530 12.57 14.80 -13.36
N PHE A 531 13.05 14.63 -14.59
CA PHE A 531 13.96 13.53 -14.96
C PHE A 531 15.38 13.78 -14.43
N LEU A 532 15.85 15.02 -14.49
CA LEU A 532 17.17 15.40 -13.97
C LEU A 532 17.26 15.21 -12.45
N LYS A 533 16.24 15.67 -11.72
CA LYS A 533 16.08 15.46 -10.27
C LYS A 533 16.12 13.98 -9.92
N ALA A 534 15.23 13.17 -10.53
CA ALA A 534 15.17 11.74 -10.24
C ALA A 534 16.49 11.01 -10.53
N ALA A 535 17.17 11.34 -11.64
CA ALA A 535 18.46 10.73 -11.95
C ALA A 535 19.58 11.22 -11.01
N SER A 536 19.56 12.49 -10.60
CA SER A 536 20.58 13.08 -9.73
C SER A 536 20.43 12.60 -8.28
N ASP A 537 19.21 12.57 -7.75
CA ASP A 537 18.90 12.06 -6.40
C ASP A 537 19.43 10.62 -6.24
N GLU A 538 19.06 9.74 -7.16
CA GLU A 538 19.47 8.33 -7.12
C GLU A 538 20.98 8.15 -7.30
N MET A 539 21.59 8.85 -8.28
CA MET A 539 23.02 8.69 -8.53
C MET A 539 23.87 9.27 -7.38
N CYS A 540 23.47 10.43 -6.83
CA CYS A 540 24.18 11.01 -5.70
C CYS A 540 24.05 10.13 -4.46
N GLN A 541 22.85 9.64 -4.15
CA GLN A 541 22.66 8.75 -3.01
C GLN A 541 23.43 7.42 -3.17
N LEU A 542 23.46 6.85 -4.37
CA LEU A 542 24.25 5.65 -4.68
C LEU A 542 25.74 5.89 -4.39
N LEU A 543 26.31 6.97 -4.92
CA LEU A 543 27.72 7.28 -4.74
C LEU A 543 28.07 7.62 -3.30
N TYR A 544 27.17 8.34 -2.60
CA TYR A 544 27.26 8.60 -1.18
C TYR A 544 27.32 7.29 -0.38
N ASP A 545 26.35 6.40 -0.60
CA ASP A 545 26.23 5.14 0.12
C ASP A 545 27.47 4.27 -0.08
N LEU A 546 27.97 4.17 -1.30
CA LEU A 546 29.16 3.38 -1.62
C LEU A 546 30.44 4.01 -1.08
N ALA A 547 30.59 5.34 -1.18
CA ALA A 547 31.75 6.04 -0.65
C ALA A 547 31.82 5.91 0.88
N MET A 548 30.69 6.09 1.58
CA MET A 548 30.60 5.90 3.03
C MET A 548 30.88 4.44 3.43
N GLN A 549 30.31 3.45 2.74
CA GLN A 549 30.57 2.04 3.05
C GLN A 549 32.03 1.66 2.85
N TYR A 550 32.67 2.16 1.78
CA TYR A 550 34.10 1.98 1.62
C TYR A 550 34.89 2.65 2.74
N PHE A 551 34.54 3.90 3.07
CA PHE A 551 35.23 4.68 4.08
C PHE A 551 35.27 3.97 5.43
N VAL A 552 34.13 3.51 5.93
CA VAL A 552 34.05 2.89 7.27
C VAL A 552 34.76 1.54 7.36
N LEU A 553 35.05 0.89 6.22
CA LEU A 553 35.80 -0.36 6.15
C LEU A 553 37.32 -0.15 6.09
N PHE A 554 37.82 1.10 6.02
CA PHE A 554 39.27 1.35 6.05
C PHE A 554 39.85 1.10 7.45
N PRO A 555 40.98 0.38 7.55
CA PRO A 555 41.66 0.19 8.82
C PRO A 555 42.10 1.52 9.44
N GLY A 556 41.84 1.71 10.74
CA GLY A 556 42.29 2.89 11.49
C GLY A 556 41.35 4.10 11.41
N VAL A 557 40.14 3.95 10.88
CA VAL A 557 39.11 5.00 10.90
C VAL A 557 38.53 5.15 12.31
N GLU A 558 38.69 6.33 12.90
CA GLU A 558 38.13 6.68 14.20
C GLU A 558 36.77 7.37 14.09
N GLY A 559 36.00 7.40 15.18
CA GLY A 559 34.67 8.00 15.22
C GLY A 559 34.61 9.46 14.75
N LYS A 560 35.61 10.29 15.11
CA LYS A 560 35.68 11.70 14.66
C LYS A 560 35.80 11.81 13.14
N SER A 561 36.61 10.94 12.52
CA SER A 561 36.77 10.91 11.07
C SER A 561 35.53 10.42 10.34
N ILE A 562 34.77 9.49 10.96
CA ILE A 562 33.45 9.10 10.44
C ILE A 562 32.51 10.30 10.45
N THR A 563 32.41 11.04 11.56
CA THR A 563 31.56 12.24 11.63
C THR A 563 31.94 13.28 10.58
N ASN A 564 33.24 13.56 10.43
CA ASN A 564 33.72 14.51 9.44
C ASN A 564 33.40 14.06 8.01
N MET A 565 33.66 12.79 7.66
CA MET A 565 33.37 12.27 6.33
C MET A 565 31.86 12.25 6.04
N VAL A 566 31.04 11.89 7.03
CA VAL A 566 29.57 11.99 6.92
C VAL A 566 29.18 13.42 6.57
N ASN A 567 29.68 14.42 7.31
CA ASN A 567 29.38 15.82 7.04
C ASN A 567 29.83 16.25 5.63
N ILE A 568 31.03 15.84 5.19
CA ILE A 568 31.56 16.14 3.85
C ILE A 568 30.69 15.55 2.75
N LEU A 569 30.43 14.23 2.81
CA LEU A 569 29.67 13.55 1.77
C LEU A 569 28.19 13.94 1.81
N THR A 570 27.64 14.27 2.98
CA THR A 570 26.26 14.78 3.10
C THR A 570 26.16 16.14 2.44
N ALA A 571 27.14 17.03 2.61
CA ALA A 571 27.19 18.26 1.85
C ALA A 571 27.25 17.99 0.33
N PHE A 572 28.07 17.05 -0.14
CA PHE A 572 28.05 16.72 -1.58
C PHE A 572 26.68 16.21 -2.06
N ASN A 573 26.01 15.39 -1.25
CA ASN A 573 24.70 14.85 -1.57
C ASN A 573 23.62 15.94 -1.57
N GLU A 574 23.62 16.84 -0.58
CA GLU A 574 22.67 17.97 -0.48
C GLU A 574 22.85 19.01 -1.58
N PHE A 575 24.09 19.23 -2.04
CA PHE A 575 24.38 20.12 -3.16
C PHE A 575 24.35 19.41 -4.52
N HIS A 576 23.97 18.12 -4.55
CA HIS A 576 23.93 17.27 -5.74
C HIS A 576 25.23 17.31 -6.57
N ASP A 577 26.38 17.37 -5.90
CA ASP A 577 27.72 17.40 -6.53
C ASP A 577 28.15 15.98 -6.90
N VAL A 578 27.55 15.46 -7.98
CA VAL A 578 27.78 14.09 -8.48
C VAL A 578 29.26 13.84 -8.82
N ASN A 579 30.00 14.85 -9.27
CA ASN A 579 31.42 14.73 -9.59
C ASN A 579 32.27 14.62 -8.33
N ALA A 580 31.96 15.39 -7.28
CA ALA A 580 32.66 15.26 -6.00
C ALA A 580 32.39 13.90 -5.35
N LEU A 581 31.13 13.43 -5.38
CA LEU A 581 30.76 12.09 -4.89
C LEU A 581 31.46 10.98 -5.68
N TRP A 582 31.48 11.06 -7.01
CA TRP A 582 32.21 10.12 -7.85
C TRP A 582 33.70 10.12 -7.55
N SER A 583 34.29 11.30 -7.33
CA SER A 583 35.71 11.45 -7.00
C SER A 583 36.02 10.82 -5.65
N ALA A 584 35.18 11.03 -4.64
CA ALA A 584 35.30 10.42 -3.32
C ALA A 584 35.17 8.89 -3.40
N PHE A 585 34.11 8.39 -4.04
CA PHE A 585 33.91 6.96 -4.28
C PHE A 585 35.12 6.34 -5.00
N SER A 586 35.57 6.95 -6.09
CA SER A 586 36.71 6.48 -6.89
C SER A 586 38.01 6.48 -6.11
N HIS A 587 38.23 7.50 -5.26
CA HIS A 587 39.40 7.60 -4.41
C HIS A 587 39.52 6.40 -3.47
N TYR A 588 38.42 6.09 -2.77
CA TYR A 588 38.38 4.98 -1.84
C TYR A 588 38.39 3.63 -2.54
N HIS A 589 37.67 3.48 -3.65
CA HIS A 589 37.68 2.27 -4.45
C HIS A 589 39.09 1.92 -4.99
N LYS A 590 39.92 2.92 -5.30
CA LYS A 590 41.29 2.74 -5.83
C LYS A 590 42.35 2.46 -4.76
N LYS A 591 42.17 2.89 -3.50
CA LYS A 591 43.24 2.94 -2.49
C LYS A 591 43.49 1.65 -1.67
N THR A 592 42.86 0.53 -1.98
CA THR A 592 42.77 -0.61 -1.04
C THR A 592 43.89 -1.67 -1.16
N SER A 593 45.15 -1.31 -0.89
CA SER A 593 46.18 -2.32 -0.55
C SER A 593 47.31 -1.85 0.36
N LEU A 594 47.31 -0.60 0.83
CA LEU A 594 48.40 -0.05 1.65
C LEU A 594 47.91 0.34 3.05
N PRO A 595 48.37 -0.34 4.12
CA PRO A 595 47.97 -0.10 5.51
C PRO A 595 48.26 1.32 6.06
N ASN A 596 48.94 2.18 5.32
CA ASN A 596 49.52 3.43 5.83
C ASN A 596 49.08 4.71 5.08
N LEU A 597 48.01 4.68 4.28
CA LEU A 597 47.47 5.90 3.68
C LEU A 597 46.45 6.52 4.62
N ALA A 598 46.89 7.54 5.36
CA ALA A 598 46.03 8.38 6.17
C ALA A 598 44.80 8.81 5.35
N VAL A 599 43.63 8.51 5.91
CA VAL A 599 42.35 9.05 5.49
C VAL A 599 42.49 10.57 5.46
N ASN A 600 42.28 11.20 4.31
CA ASN A 600 42.57 12.61 4.14
C ASN A 600 41.30 13.37 3.71
N GLU A 601 40.52 13.74 4.72
CA GLU A 601 39.34 14.62 4.60
C GLU A 601 39.67 15.90 3.82
N LYS A 602 40.85 16.50 4.05
CA LYS A 602 41.30 17.70 3.32
C LYS A 602 41.45 17.43 1.82
N VAL A 603 41.95 16.26 1.42
CA VAL A 603 42.05 15.87 0.00
C VAL A 603 40.65 15.71 -0.62
N ILE A 604 39.70 15.12 0.11
CA ILE A 604 38.32 14.99 -0.37
C ILE A 604 37.65 16.37 -0.51
N ILE A 605 37.86 17.28 0.43
CA ILE A 605 37.36 18.67 0.35
C ILE A 605 38.00 19.42 -0.83
N GLN A 606 39.29 19.19 -1.12
CA GLN A 606 39.97 19.80 -2.27
C GLN A 606 39.40 19.35 -3.62
N MET A 607 38.73 18.20 -3.68
CA MET A 607 38.09 17.69 -4.91
C MET A 607 36.76 18.39 -5.23
N THR A 608 36.20 19.18 -4.32
CA THR A 608 34.92 19.88 -4.53
C THR A 608 35.06 20.98 -5.57
N GLN A 609 34.41 20.82 -6.71
CA GLN A 609 34.41 21.81 -7.80
C GLN A 609 33.22 22.78 -7.70
N ASN A 610 32.11 22.36 -7.10
CA ASN A 610 30.95 23.23 -6.88
C ASN A 610 31.29 24.32 -5.87
N SER A 611 31.23 25.59 -6.30
CA SER A 611 31.61 26.74 -5.49
C SER A 611 30.74 26.93 -4.25
N ARG A 612 29.44 26.62 -4.33
CA ARG A 612 28.51 26.71 -3.20
C ARG A 612 28.79 25.62 -2.17
N CYS A 613 28.97 24.38 -2.64
CA CYS A 613 29.34 23.28 -1.76
C CYS A 613 30.69 23.52 -1.09
N ARG A 614 31.67 24.05 -1.84
CA ARG A 614 32.99 24.43 -1.30
C ARG A 614 32.88 25.52 -0.23
N ALA A 615 32.01 26.52 -0.43
CA ALA A 615 31.79 27.57 0.57
C ALA A 615 31.20 26.97 1.86
N HIS A 616 30.17 26.13 1.74
CA HIS A 616 29.56 25.46 2.89
C HIS A 616 30.55 24.54 3.64
N LEU A 617 31.39 23.79 2.91
CA LEU A 617 32.42 22.96 3.53
C LEU A 617 33.48 23.78 4.28
N LYS A 618 33.81 24.99 3.83
CA LYS A 618 34.71 25.89 4.56
C LYS A 618 34.10 26.41 5.86
N GLU A 619 32.78 26.55 5.93
CA GLU A 619 32.09 26.93 7.17
C GLU A 619 32.06 25.77 8.17
N LEU A 620 31.85 24.54 7.68
CA LEU A 620 31.86 23.33 8.51
C LEU A 620 33.26 22.94 9.00
N PHE A 621 34.28 23.24 8.19
CA PHE A 621 35.69 22.95 8.46
C PHE A 621 36.53 24.22 8.26
N PRO A 622 36.44 25.20 9.18
CA PRO A 622 37.30 26.38 9.13
C PRO A 622 38.76 25.93 9.19
N ASP A 623 39.60 26.50 8.32
CA ASP A 623 41.04 26.24 8.34
C ASP A 623 41.60 26.64 9.72
N ASP A 624 42.08 25.68 10.51
CA ASP A 624 43.02 25.93 11.62
C ASP A 624 44.38 26.41 11.07
#